data_AF-Q6ANP7-F1
#
_entry.id   AF-Q6ANP7-F1
#
_cell.length_a   1.000
_cell.length_b   1.000
_cell.length_c   1.000
_cell.angle_alpha   90.00
_cell.angle_beta   90.00
_cell.angle_gamma   90.00
#
_symmetry.space_group_name_H-M   'P 1'
#
loop_
_entity.id
_entity.type
_entity.pdbx_description
1 polymer ?
#
loop_
_entity_poly.entity_id
_entity_poly.type
_entity_poly.pdbx_seq_one_letter_code
_entity_poly.pdbx_strand_id
1 'polypeptide(L)'
;MLKYVQFDRLSDAESSLDELCSCLERVSKSEHAWKYAIISTHCALQGYLCIALRNGNSFQTWKKNQYKKWQEADDNELKLPDPQLDFFMELFDKVFSSSTNIDRNLIVWLNETRNGLVHFNTDSYLIEKALIIKAVAQAVQAIKQTPSLAKGIFFYEDVQESSFQKACKKVETRLNSLTSNT
;
A
#
# COMPACT_ATOMS: atom_id res chain seq x y z
N MET A 1 26.44 -16.01 -6.78
CA MET A 1 25.43 -15.08 -7.31
C MET A 1 24.08 -15.80 -7.28
N LEU A 2 23.11 -15.32 -6.51
CA LEU A 2 21.76 -15.90 -6.53
C LEU A 2 21.16 -15.65 -7.92
N LYS A 3 20.67 -16.70 -8.58
CA LYS A 3 20.12 -16.64 -9.96
C LYS A 3 18.71 -16.05 -10.04
N TYR A 4 18.11 -15.71 -8.90
CA TYR A 4 16.71 -15.29 -8.79
C TYR A 4 16.59 -14.07 -7.88
N VAL A 5 15.63 -13.21 -8.23
CA VAL A 5 15.17 -12.13 -7.35
C VAL A 5 13.89 -12.63 -6.69
N GLN A 6 13.84 -12.52 -5.36
CA GLN A 6 12.65 -12.85 -4.59
C GLN A 6 11.89 -11.56 -4.29
N PHE A 7 10.57 -11.60 -4.49
CA PHE A 7 9.65 -10.56 -4.10
C PHE A 7 8.69 -11.16 -3.07
N ASP A 8 8.60 -10.54 -1.90
CA ASP A 8 7.66 -10.93 -0.87
C ASP A 8 6.91 -9.70 -0.37
N ARG A 9 5.71 -9.93 0.18
CA ARG A 9 4.80 -8.83 0.52
C ARG A 9 5.38 -7.84 1.52
N LEU A 10 6.23 -8.28 2.46
CA LEU A 10 6.80 -7.38 3.46
C LEU A 10 7.92 -6.56 2.85
N SER A 11 8.89 -7.21 2.20
CA SER A 11 9.99 -6.51 1.55
C SER A 11 9.51 -5.57 0.44
N ASP A 12 8.45 -5.94 -0.30
CA ASP A 12 7.84 -5.08 -1.31
C ASP A 12 7.14 -3.87 -0.68
N ALA A 13 6.45 -4.04 0.46
CA ALA A 13 5.79 -2.95 1.17
C ALA A 13 6.81 -1.96 1.74
N GLU A 14 7.88 -2.47 2.35
CA GLU A 14 9.00 -1.68 2.89
C GLU A 14 9.72 -0.93 1.78
N SER A 15 10.08 -1.62 0.70
CA SER A 15 10.74 -1.01 -0.47
C SER A 15 9.86 0.06 -1.12
N SER A 16 8.54 -0.14 -1.16
CA SER A 16 7.60 0.87 -1.67
C SER A 16 7.52 2.10 -0.76
N LEU A 17 7.60 1.92 0.55
CA LEU A 17 7.63 3.04 1.51
C LEU A 17 8.95 3.83 1.42
N ASP A 18 10.06 3.14 1.23
CA ASP A 18 11.36 3.76 0.98
C ASP A 18 11.39 4.50 -0.36
N GLU A 19 10.82 3.92 -1.42
CA GLU A 19 10.73 4.57 -2.73
C GLU A 19 9.80 5.78 -2.70
N LEU A 20 8.73 5.76 -1.89
CA LEU A 20 7.94 6.96 -1.62
C LEU A 20 8.83 8.08 -1.06
N CYS A 21 9.67 7.78 -0.07
CA CYS A 21 10.58 8.78 0.48
C CYS A 21 11.56 9.30 -0.58
N SER A 22 12.14 8.41 -1.39
CA SER A 22 13.02 8.76 -2.52
C SER A 22 12.31 9.68 -3.51
N CYS A 23 11.06 9.39 -3.87
CA CYS A 23 10.26 10.24 -4.75
C CYS A 23 10.05 11.63 -4.15
N LEU A 24 9.64 11.71 -2.88
CA LEU A 24 9.43 12.99 -2.18
C LEU A 24 10.69 13.84 -2.07
N GLU A 25 11.89 13.24 -2.04
CA GLU A 25 13.16 13.99 -2.08
C GLU A 25 13.47 14.56 -3.48
N ARG A 26 12.91 13.95 -4.53
CA ARG A 26 13.16 14.30 -5.93
C ARG A 26 12.11 15.25 -6.53
N VAL A 27 10.96 15.46 -5.88
CA VAL A 27 9.88 16.32 -6.43
C VAL A 27 10.30 17.77 -6.68
N SER A 28 11.29 18.29 -5.95
CA SER A 28 11.86 19.63 -6.17
C SER A 28 12.73 19.71 -7.43
N LYS A 29 13.26 18.57 -7.89
CA LYS A 29 14.12 18.46 -9.08
C LYS A 29 13.35 17.98 -10.30
N SER A 30 12.25 17.24 -10.12
CA SER A 30 11.44 16.69 -11.19
C SER A 30 9.99 16.53 -10.76
N GLU A 31 9.07 17.22 -11.43
CA GLU A 31 7.64 17.10 -11.14
C GLU A 31 7.09 15.69 -11.43
N HIS A 32 7.70 14.94 -12.35
CA HIS A 32 7.34 13.55 -12.62
C HIS A 32 7.55 12.63 -11.42
N ALA A 33 8.36 13.03 -10.43
CA ALA A 33 8.50 12.27 -9.19
C ALA A 33 7.17 12.20 -8.40
N TRP A 34 6.23 13.14 -8.59
CA TRP A 34 4.90 13.06 -7.98
C TRP A 34 4.10 11.85 -8.47
N LYS A 35 4.21 11.50 -9.75
CA LYS A 35 3.57 10.29 -10.30
C LYS A 35 4.05 9.05 -9.55
N TYR A 36 5.36 8.92 -9.39
CA TYR A 36 5.95 7.78 -8.69
C TYR A 36 5.69 7.82 -7.19
N ALA A 37 5.60 9.00 -6.56
CA ALA A 37 5.17 9.11 -5.17
C ALA A 37 3.74 8.54 -4.98
N ILE A 38 2.79 8.86 -5.87
CA ILE A 38 1.42 8.31 -5.83
C ILE A 38 1.44 6.78 -5.97
N ILE A 39 2.20 6.26 -6.95
CA ILE A 39 2.30 4.82 -7.19
C ILE A 39 2.91 4.11 -5.99
N SER A 40 4.05 4.59 -5.48
CA SER A 40 4.76 4.00 -4.34
C SER A 40 3.93 4.06 -3.06
N THR A 41 3.18 5.15 -2.84
CA THR A 41 2.23 5.25 -1.71
C THR A 41 1.16 4.17 -1.78
N HIS A 42 0.57 3.96 -2.96
CA HIS A 42 -0.46 2.95 -3.16
C HIS A 42 0.10 1.53 -2.96
N CYS A 43 1.25 1.23 -3.55
CA CYS A 43 1.93 -0.05 -3.39
C CYS A 43 2.25 -0.35 -1.92
N ALA A 44 2.82 0.62 -1.20
CA ALA A 44 3.12 0.49 0.23
C ALA A 44 1.86 0.21 1.05
N LEU A 45 0.82 1.03 0.89
CA LEU A 45 -0.44 0.85 1.62
C LEU A 45 -1.09 -0.51 1.30
N GLN A 46 -1.16 -0.92 0.04
CA GLN A 46 -1.71 -2.22 -0.35
C GLN A 46 -0.91 -3.38 0.27
N GLY A 47 0.42 -3.28 0.28
CA GLY A 47 1.30 -4.27 0.91
C GLY A 47 1.01 -4.41 2.40
N TYR A 48 0.97 -3.30 3.14
CA TYR A 48 0.68 -3.31 4.58
C TYR A 48 -0.77 -3.73 4.91
N LEU A 49 -1.75 -3.40 4.07
CA LEU A 49 -3.11 -3.96 4.20
C LEU A 49 -3.10 -5.49 4.08
N CYS A 50 -2.35 -6.03 3.11
CA CYS A 50 -2.22 -7.48 2.93
C CYS A 50 -1.54 -8.15 4.13
N ILE A 51 -0.57 -7.47 4.75
CA ILE A 51 0.12 -7.97 5.94
C ILE A 51 -0.81 -7.92 7.16
N ALA A 52 -1.55 -6.82 7.37
CA ALA A 52 -2.51 -6.72 8.48
C ALA A 52 -3.60 -7.80 8.41
N LEU A 53 -4.05 -8.14 7.20
CA LEU A 53 -5.07 -9.16 6.99
C LEU A 53 -4.53 -10.60 7.08
N ARG A 54 -3.21 -10.82 6.94
CA ARG A 54 -2.64 -12.18 6.98
C ARG A 54 -2.74 -12.71 8.41
N ASN A 55 -3.54 -13.74 8.60
CA ASN A 55 -3.65 -14.46 9.87
C ASN A 55 -3.01 -15.84 9.72
N GLY A 56 -1.69 -15.86 9.48
CA GLY A 56 -0.94 -17.08 9.16
C GLY A 56 -1.10 -17.60 7.73
N ASN A 57 -2.02 -17.06 6.93
CA ASN A 57 -2.19 -17.36 5.50
C ASN A 57 -2.69 -16.13 4.71
N SER A 58 -2.83 -16.28 3.39
CA SER A 58 -3.23 -15.18 2.48
C SER A 58 -4.71 -15.16 2.10
N PHE A 59 -5.54 -16.07 2.59
CA PHE A 59 -6.93 -16.23 2.13
C PHE A 59 -7.80 -15.00 2.42
N GLN A 60 -7.53 -14.29 3.52
CA GLN A 60 -8.25 -13.07 3.89
C GLN A 60 -8.00 -11.91 2.91
N THR A 61 -6.93 -11.99 2.12
CA THR A 61 -6.59 -10.98 1.10
C THR A 61 -7.18 -11.32 -0.27
N TRP A 62 -7.83 -12.47 -0.43
CA TRP A 62 -8.34 -12.91 -1.73
C TRP A 62 -9.77 -12.44 -1.97
N LYS A 63 -10.17 -12.38 -3.25
CA LYS A 63 -11.58 -12.24 -3.61
C LYS A 63 -12.36 -13.44 -3.10
N LYS A 64 -13.54 -13.19 -2.53
CA LYS A 64 -14.39 -14.23 -1.93
C LYS A 64 -14.73 -15.38 -2.90
N ASN A 65 -15.03 -15.07 -4.15
CA ASN A 65 -15.34 -16.06 -5.18
C ASN A 65 -14.13 -16.91 -5.56
N GLN A 66 -12.93 -16.35 -5.52
CA GLN A 66 -11.69 -17.06 -5.86
C GLN A 66 -11.24 -17.94 -4.72
N TYR A 67 -11.39 -17.49 -3.47
CA TYR A 67 -11.19 -18.35 -2.31
C TYR A 67 -12.13 -19.57 -2.33
N LYS A 68 -13.41 -19.38 -2.66
CA LYS A 68 -14.36 -20.50 -2.80
C LYS A 68 -13.95 -21.51 -3.86
N LYS A 69 -13.58 -21.04 -5.05
CA LYS A 69 -13.08 -21.91 -6.14
C LYS A 69 -11.82 -22.67 -5.74
N TRP A 70 -10.93 -22.01 -5.00
CA TRP A 70 -9.73 -22.65 -4.48
C TRP A 70 -10.07 -23.74 -3.48
N GLN A 71 -10.98 -23.48 -2.54
CA GLN A 71 -11.43 -24.45 -1.54
C GLN A 71 -12.13 -25.65 -2.21
N GLU A 72 -13.02 -25.40 -3.18
CA GLU A 72 -13.67 -26.46 -3.94
C GLU A 72 -12.66 -27.33 -4.71
N ALA A 73 -11.60 -26.74 -5.26
CA ALA A 73 -10.55 -27.51 -5.93
C ALA A 73 -9.74 -28.36 -4.94
N ASP A 74 -9.42 -27.80 -3.76
CA ASP A 74 -8.70 -28.49 -2.68
C ASP A 74 -9.51 -29.69 -2.15
N ASP A 75 -10.79 -29.48 -1.83
CA ASP A 75 -11.72 -30.51 -1.33
C ASP A 75 -11.90 -31.69 -2.30
N ASN A 76 -11.69 -31.47 -3.60
CA ASN A 76 -11.87 -32.47 -4.66
C ASN A 76 -10.53 -32.97 -5.26
N GLU A 77 -9.38 -32.64 -4.64
CA GLU A 77 -8.04 -33.01 -5.13
C GLU A 77 -7.78 -32.59 -6.59
N LEU A 78 -8.37 -31.46 -7.00
CA LEU A 78 -8.21 -30.88 -8.33
C LEU A 78 -7.02 -29.91 -8.38
N LYS A 79 -6.66 -29.51 -9.61
CA LYS A 79 -5.65 -28.46 -9.80
C LYS A 79 -6.14 -27.15 -9.17
N LEU A 80 -5.38 -26.66 -8.19
CA LEU A 80 -5.66 -25.41 -7.49
C LEU A 80 -5.57 -24.22 -8.46
N PRO A 81 -6.56 -23.29 -8.44
CA PRO A 81 -6.51 -22.07 -9.23
C PRO A 81 -5.49 -21.08 -8.68
N ASP A 82 -5.03 -20.18 -9.54
CA ASP A 82 -4.12 -19.11 -9.12
C ASP A 82 -4.81 -18.14 -8.14
N PRO A 83 -4.13 -17.74 -7.06
CA PRO A 83 -4.61 -16.73 -6.13
C PRO A 83 -4.97 -15.41 -6.83
N GLN A 84 -6.07 -14.79 -6.41
CA GLN A 84 -6.41 -13.44 -6.85
C GLN A 84 -6.70 -12.53 -5.66
N LEU A 85 -5.92 -11.46 -5.56
CA LEU A 85 -6.08 -10.43 -4.54
C LEU A 85 -7.44 -9.73 -4.70
N ASP A 86 -8.04 -9.37 -3.57
CA ASP A 86 -9.24 -8.54 -3.56
C ASP A 86 -8.98 -7.12 -4.07
N PHE A 87 -10.06 -6.39 -4.38
CA PHE A 87 -9.94 -5.00 -4.79
C PHE A 87 -9.34 -4.15 -3.66
N PHE A 88 -8.55 -3.14 -4.03
CA PHE A 88 -7.83 -2.32 -3.07
C PHE A 88 -8.72 -1.73 -1.96
N MET A 89 -9.88 -1.18 -2.33
CA MET A 89 -10.81 -0.62 -1.35
C MET A 89 -11.48 -1.68 -0.48
N GLU A 90 -11.71 -2.89 -1.00
CA GLU A 90 -12.22 -4.01 -0.20
C GLU A 90 -11.17 -4.46 0.83
N LEU A 91 -9.88 -4.47 0.47
CA LEU A 91 -8.80 -4.73 1.42
C LEU A 91 -8.73 -3.63 2.49
N PHE A 92 -8.83 -2.37 2.08
CA PHE A 92 -8.83 -1.24 2.99
C PHE A 92 -9.99 -1.33 3.99
N ASP A 93 -11.21 -1.53 3.51
CA ASP A 93 -12.41 -1.59 4.34
C ASP A 93 -12.40 -2.81 5.29
N LYS A 94 -11.77 -3.92 4.90
CA LYS A 94 -11.57 -5.08 5.80
C LYS A 94 -10.64 -4.79 6.98
N VAL A 95 -9.63 -3.92 6.80
CA VAL A 95 -8.71 -3.51 7.88
C VAL A 95 -9.32 -2.39 8.71
N PHE A 96 -9.89 -1.37 8.05
CA PHE A 96 -10.41 -0.15 8.66
C PHE A 96 -11.95 -0.17 8.80
N SER A 97 -12.51 -1.33 9.17
CA SER A 97 -13.95 -1.55 9.28
C SER A 97 -14.65 -0.74 10.39
N SER A 98 -13.88 -0.23 11.36
CA SER A 98 -14.34 0.66 12.42
C SER A 98 -14.01 2.12 12.10
N SER A 99 -14.72 3.05 12.75
CA SER A 99 -14.46 4.49 12.60
C SER A 99 -13.01 4.80 12.95
N THR A 100 -12.23 5.16 11.93
CA THR A 100 -10.85 5.62 12.07
C THR A 100 -10.75 7.08 11.69
N ASN A 101 -9.72 7.78 12.18
CA ASN A 101 -9.43 9.16 11.76
C ASN A 101 -8.73 9.20 10.38
N ILE A 102 -9.01 8.23 9.51
CA ILE A 102 -8.51 8.17 8.13
C ILE A 102 -9.63 8.66 7.20
N ASP A 103 -9.33 9.67 6.39
CA ASP A 103 -10.24 10.13 5.35
C ASP A 103 -10.27 9.11 4.20
N ARG A 104 -11.29 8.26 4.21
CA ARG A 104 -11.50 7.23 3.19
C ARG A 104 -11.61 7.82 1.77
N ASN A 105 -12.14 9.04 1.60
CA ASN A 105 -12.28 9.63 0.27
C ASN A 105 -10.91 9.96 -0.35
N LEU A 106 -9.95 10.38 0.47
CA LEU A 106 -8.57 10.58 0.01
C LEU A 106 -7.87 9.27 -0.37
N ILE A 107 -8.22 8.15 0.29
CA ILE A 107 -7.72 6.82 -0.07
C ILE A 107 -8.36 6.31 -1.37
N VAL A 108 -9.65 6.54 -1.58
CA VAL A 108 -10.33 6.28 -2.86
C VAL A 108 -9.67 7.08 -3.98
N TRP A 109 -9.49 8.39 -3.76
CA TRP A 109 -8.84 9.28 -4.72
C TRP A 109 -7.43 8.80 -5.07
N LEU A 110 -6.63 8.37 -4.08
CA LEU A 110 -5.29 7.81 -4.30
C LEU A 110 -5.34 6.59 -5.22
N ASN A 111 -6.26 5.66 -4.97
CA ASN A 111 -6.43 4.44 -5.76
C ASN A 111 -6.83 4.73 -7.21
N GLU A 112 -7.84 5.57 -7.41
CA GLU A 112 -8.32 5.94 -8.74
C GLU A 112 -7.27 6.72 -9.53
N THR A 113 -6.62 7.69 -8.88
CA THR A 113 -5.54 8.48 -9.50
C THR A 113 -4.36 7.58 -9.88
N ARG A 114 -3.96 6.67 -9.00
CA ARG A 114 -2.92 5.68 -9.32
C ARG A 114 -3.30 4.86 -10.55
N ASN A 115 -4.53 4.35 -10.61
CA ASN A 115 -5.02 3.55 -11.74
C ASN A 115 -4.98 4.33 -13.05
N GLY A 116 -5.41 5.60 -13.03
CA GLY A 116 -5.32 6.48 -14.19
C GLY A 116 -3.88 6.69 -14.68
N LEU A 117 -2.94 6.91 -13.76
CA LEU A 117 -1.53 7.16 -14.06
C LEU A 117 -0.78 5.92 -14.60
N VAL A 118 -1.17 4.71 -14.22
CA VAL A 118 -0.50 3.47 -14.65
C VAL A 118 -1.14 2.82 -15.87
N HIS A 119 -2.46 3.00 -16.08
CA HIS A 119 -3.14 2.47 -17.25
C HIS A 119 -3.09 3.41 -18.46
N PHE A 120 -2.61 4.65 -18.27
CA PHE A 120 -2.50 5.65 -19.34
C PHE A 120 -3.85 5.87 -20.05
N ASN A 121 -4.94 5.86 -19.28
CA ASN A 121 -6.30 6.00 -19.81
C ASN A 121 -6.58 7.40 -20.39
N THR A 122 -5.75 8.39 -20.08
CA THR A 122 -5.86 9.77 -20.58
C THR A 122 -4.48 10.29 -20.98
N ASP A 123 -4.46 11.23 -21.92
CA ASP A 123 -3.21 11.83 -22.43
C ASP A 123 -2.57 12.83 -21.45
N SER A 124 -3.35 13.40 -20.53
CA SER A 124 -2.84 14.33 -19.53
C SER A 124 -3.61 14.28 -18.21
N TYR A 125 -2.92 14.71 -17.15
CA TYR A 125 -3.46 14.93 -15.81
C TYR A 125 -2.95 16.28 -15.30
N LEU A 126 -3.84 17.07 -14.69
CA LEU A 126 -3.46 18.17 -13.82
C LEU A 126 -3.97 17.86 -12.43
N ILE A 127 -3.07 17.87 -11.45
CA ILE A 127 -3.38 17.52 -10.06
C ILE A 127 -2.73 18.57 -9.17
N GLU A 128 -3.50 19.13 -8.25
CA GLU A 128 -2.96 20.04 -7.24
C GLU A 128 -1.98 19.32 -6.31
N LYS A 129 -0.77 19.87 -6.17
CA LYS A 129 0.28 19.31 -5.29
C LYS A 129 -0.22 19.13 -3.85
N ALA A 130 -1.02 20.08 -3.35
CA ALA A 130 -1.61 20.02 -2.01
C ALA A 130 -2.54 18.81 -1.82
N LEU A 131 -3.30 18.42 -2.86
CA LEU A 131 -4.15 17.23 -2.80
C LEU A 131 -3.31 15.95 -2.73
N ILE A 132 -2.23 15.87 -3.52
CA ILE A 132 -1.28 14.75 -3.46
C ILE A 132 -0.71 14.61 -2.05
N ILE A 133 -0.20 15.72 -1.48
CA ILE A 133 0.38 15.73 -0.13
C ILE A 133 -0.64 15.25 0.91
N LYS A 134 -1.89 15.74 0.85
CA LYS A 134 -2.96 15.32 1.76
C LYS A 134 -3.27 13.83 1.65
N ALA A 135 -3.42 13.31 0.42
CA ALA A 135 -3.70 11.90 0.20
C ALA A 135 -2.56 10.99 0.65
N VAL A 136 -1.31 11.37 0.37
CA VAL A 136 -0.12 10.64 0.82
C VAL A 136 -0.03 10.65 2.34
N ALA A 137 -0.29 11.79 3.00
CA ALA A 137 -0.29 11.87 4.46
C ALA A 137 -1.34 10.95 5.09
N GLN A 138 -2.57 10.92 4.54
CA GLN A 138 -3.62 10.01 4.99
C GLN A 138 -3.25 8.54 4.79
N ALA A 139 -2.64 8.20 3.66
CA ALA A 139 -2.18 6.84 3.40
C ALA A 139 -1.05 6.42 4.35
N VAL A 140 -0.09 7.30 4.65
CA VAL A 140 0.97 7.04 5.63
C VAL A 140 0.40 6.89 7.04
N GLN A 141 -0.59 7.70 7.41
CA GLN A 141 -1.31 7.54 8.67
C GLN A 141 -2.01 6.18 8.75
N ALA A 142 -2.65 5.72 7.67
CA ALA A 142 -3.26 4.40 7.58
C ALA A 142 -2.18 3.30 7.71
N ILE A 143 -1.08 3.39 6.96
CA ILE A 143 0.06 2.47 7.05
C ILE A 143 0.51 2.32 8.50
N LYS A 144 0.72 3.42 9.23
CA LYS A 144 1.13 3.42 10.65
C LYS A 144 0.16 2.71 11.58
N GLN A 145 -1.13 2.67 11.25
CA GLN A 145 -2.16 1.98 12.04
C GLN A 145 -2.28 0.49 11.71
N THR A 146 -1.76 0.03 10.56
CA THR A 146 -1.89 -1.38 10.16
C THR A 146 -1.31 -2.40 11.16
N PRO A 147 -0.19 -2.14 11.89
CA PRO A 147 0.31 -3.11 12.87
C PRO A 147 -0.65 -3.34 14.04
N SER A 148 -1.31 -2.28 14.55
CA SER A 148 -2.25 -2.41 15.67
C SER A 148 -3.60 -2.98 15.26
N LEU A 149 -3.91 -3.01 13.95
CA LEU A 149 -5.12 -3.59 13.37
C LEU A 149 -4.88 -5.00 12.80
N ALA A 150 -3.67 -5.54 12.95
CA ALA A 150 -3.31 -6.82 12.39
C ALA A 150 -4.08 -7.96 13.06
N LYS A 151 -4.56 -8.91 12.24
CA LYS A 151 -5.24 -10.12 12.73
C LYS A 151 -4.28 -11.21 13.21
N GLY A 152 -2.99 -11.04 12.98
CA GLY A 152 -1.93 -11.99 13.31
C GLY A 152 -0.57 -11.30 13.40
N ILE A 153 0.51 -12.05 13.19
CA ILE A 153 1.87 -11.54 13.28
C ILE A 153 2.13 -10.53 12.14
N PHE A 154 2.36 -9.27 12.53
CA PHE A 154 2.72 -8.20 11.61
C PHE A 154 4.24 -8.20 11.36
N PHE A 155 5.02 -8.03 12.43
CA PHE A 155 6.49 -8.12 12.43
C PHE A 155 6.93 -9.42 13.10
N TYR A 156 7.88 -10.11 12.49
CA TYR A 156 8.50 -11.32 13.07
C TYR A 156 9.73 -10.98 13.93
N GLU A 157 10.37 -9.83 13.67
CA GLU A 157 11.60 -9.40 14.33
C GLU A 157 11.50 -7.91 14.71
N ASP A 158 12.06 -7.54 15.87
CA ASP A 158 12.05 -6.15 16.36
C ASP A 158 12.69 -5.15 15.38
N VAL A 159 13.66 -5.60 14.58
CA VAL A 159 14.33 -4.78 13.57
C VAL A 159 13.37 -4.33 12.47
N GLN A 160 12.35 -5.13 12.15
CA GLN A 160 11.33 -4.80 11.15
C GLN A 160 10.44 -3.67 11.67
N GLU A 161 10.01 -3.75 12.93
CA GLU A 161 9.20 -2.70 13.54
C GLU A 161 9.97 -1.38 13.62
N SER A 162 11.23 -1.41 14.08
CA SER A 162 12.08 -0.22 14.17
C SER A 162 12.31 0.42 12.79
N SER A 163 12.58 -0.41 11.78
CA SER A 163 12.77 0.05 10.39
C SER A 163 11.50 0.68 9.83
N PHE A 164 10.35 0.04 10.05
CA PHE A 164 9.04 0.55 9.68
C PHE A 164 8.74 1.92 10.30
N GLN A 165 8.92 2.05 11.61
CA GLN A 165 8.68 3.31 12.34
C GLN A 165 9.59 4.43 11.82
N LYS A 166 10.88 4.11 11.58
CA LYS A 166 11.86 5.04 11.02
C LYS A 166 11.47 5.51 9.62
N ALA A 167 11.06 4.58 8.75
CA ALA A 167 10.63 4.89 7.38
C ALA A 167 9.39 5.80 7.38
N CYS A 168 8.36 5.45 8.16
CA CYS A 168 7.16 6.29 8.32
C CYS A 168 7.51 7.71 8.79
N LYS A 169 8.35 7.85 9.83
CA LYS A 169 8.78 9.14 10.35
C LYS A 169 9.56 9.96 9.33
N LYS A 170 10.39 9.31 8.51
CA LYS A 170 11.14 9.96 7.43
C LYS A 170 10.18 10.55 6.39
N VAL A 171 9.19 9.77 5.95
CA VAL A 171 8.15 10.25 5.01
C VAL A 171 7.35 11.40 5.60
N GLU A 172 6.88 11.32 6.84
CA GLU A 172 6.15 12.40 7.52
C GLU A 172 6.97 13.69 7.59
N THR A 173 8.26 13.60 7.92
CA THR A 173 9.17 14.75 7.94
C THR A 173 9.27 15.41 6.57
N ARG A 174 9.35 14.60 5.49
CA ARG A 174 9.39 15.12 4.12
C ARG A 174 8.07 15.78 3.73
N LEU A 175 6.93 15.17 4.02
CA LEU A 175 5.61 15.74 3.74
C LEU A 175 5.45 17.10 4.43
N ASN A 176 5.80 17.21 5.71
CA ASN A 176 5.73 18.48 6.45
C ASN A 176 6.59 19.57 5.81
N SER A 177 7.80 19.22 5.34
CA SER A 177 8.67 20.18 4.65
C SER A 177 8.10 20.64 3.31
N LEU A 178 7.31 19.81 2.63
CA LEU A 178 6.68 20.17 1.36
C LEU A 178 5.46 21.07 1.59
N THR A 179 4.66 20.79 2.62
CA THR A 179 3.50 21.62 2.99
C THR A 179 3.91 23.06 3.30
N SER A 180 5.02 23.27 4.02
CA SER A 180 5.51 24.62 4.36
C SER A 180 6.03 25.43 3.16
N ASN A 181 6.21 24.80 2.00
CA ASN A 181 6.73 25.41 0.77
C ASN A 181 5.67 25.57 -0.32
N THR A 182 4.40 25.25 -0.02
CA THR A 182 3.22 25.38 -0.91
C THR A 182 2.28 26.43 -0.37
#